data_AF-A0A524JM37-F1
#
_entry.id   AF-A0A524JM37-F1
#
_cell.length_a   1.000
_cell.length_b   1.000
_cell.length_c   1.000
_cell.angle_alpha   90.00
_cell.angle_beta   90.00
_cell.angle_gamma   90.00
#
_symmetry.space_group_name_H-M   'P 1'
#
loop_
_entity.id
_entity.type
_entity.pdbx_description
1 polymer ?
#
loop_
_entity_poly.entity_id
_entity_poly.type
_entity_poly.pdbx_seq_one_letter_code
_entity_poly.pdbx_strand_id
1 'polypeptide(L)'
;MDRYDWDGLKKKLLEKYRAQLDLGEHIIITEDESDHFFGKSIKSAMPGKCILEEGINPKKVVPTIPKHLGLLGYSSRVGLKNNRKYVEIWAPKNYQSKEPSETKKQATQKKYVAQENNSESDDNRLNHINEFYALLDKLIETNGIHQLSTFNSKLPDGGVYFFFESSERRENSRNYRVVRVGTHAVSIGSKATLWDRLRTHRGHKTGEYAGGGNHRASVFRKLVGEAILNKNNLNKYYTTWGVDESTDTNLKEKEHPLELAVSHHVGEMYFTWVQIEDEPSKNSLRKTIEQNAIALLSNTDKLPINPQSKFWLGNWSPNEDVTKSGLWNSNHTKERYSPNFIDKLNNILYPQTIEKRSHNEEPNKTLIIIPCSGKKAPGSYTYSHESRRVIDYLPQELQNSLSSLRQSIAENFGLPFGPDLGPFDSMQNIGYLPAYKRYSGNIYSKISQEDWDKLGSGKGYDLIIISALYGLIFWDEPIRNYNVTMKQTLNNGYKLKTNWKYILPQILASIIKTNGYSKVHELLSTDYREALQGYRQIIRNDGVEVIVQDLSEYRSGSDYYRGETVNNLILGRQS
;
A
#
# COMPACT_ATOMS: atom_id res chain seq x y z
N MET A 1 -33.28 -3.97 17.44
CA MET A 1 -32.43 -3.58 18.59
C MET A 1 -31.96 -2.17 18.31
N ASP A 2 -32.41 -1.22 19.12
CA ASP A 2 -32.30 0.22 18.88
C ASP A 2 -30.84 0.69 18.72
N ARG A 3 -30.62 1.62 17.78
CA ARG A 3 -29.34 2.31 17.59
C ARG A 3 -29.09 3.19 18.81
N TYR A 4 -28.23 2.73 19.69
CA TYR A 4 -27.78 3.47 20.85
C TYR A 4 -26.82 4.61 20.43
N ASP A 5 -26.97 5.81 20.99
CA ASP A 5 -26.17 7.01 20.64
C ASP A 5 -24.78 6.99 21.30
N TRP A 6 -23.83 6.35 20.63
CA TRP A 6 -22.45 6.17 21.12
C TRP A 6 -21.61 7.44 21.02
N ASP A 7 -21.87 8.29 20.03
CA ASP A 7 -21.16 9.57 19.87
C ASP A 7 -21.60 10.55 20.96
N GLY A 8 -22.88 10.56 21.31
CA GLY A 8 -23.41 11.29 22.46
C GLY A 8 -22.79 10.83 23.79
N LEU A 9 -22.57 9.53 23.98
CA LEU A 9 -21.88 8.99 25.16
C LEU A 9 -20.42 9.49 25.24
N LYS A 10 -19.67 9.42 24.14
CA LYS A 10 -18.27 9.89 24.10
C LYS A 10 -18.17 11.37 24.43
N LYS A 11 -19.10 12.18 23.91
CA LYS A 11 -19.15 13.61 24.20
C LYS A 11 -19.39 13.88 25.69
N LYS A 12 -20.37 13.23 26.31
CA LYS A 12 -20.66 13.36 27.75
C LYS A 12 -19.48 12.94 28.64
N LEU A 13 -18.76 11.88 28.26
CA LEU A 13 -17.56 11.42 28.98
C LEU A 13 -16.42 12.45 28.92
N LEU A 14 -16.17 13.02 27.74
CA LEU A 14 -15.15 14.05 27.58
C LEU A 14 -15.55 15.38 28.24
N GLU A 15 -16.83 15.75 28.22
CA GLU A 15 -17.31 16.95 28.90
C GLU A 15 -17.09 16.88 30.42
N LYS A 16 -17.31 15.72 31.05
CA LYS A 16 -17.20 15.58 32.50
C LYS A 16 -15.81 15.15 33.00
N TYR A 17 -15.09 14.30 32.25
CA TYR A 17 -13.89 13.61 32.77
C TYR A 17 -12.63 13.72 31.89
N ARG A 18 -12.59 14.66 30.94
CA ARG A 18 -11.43 14.79 30.02
C ARG A 18 -10.09 14.94 30.74
N ALA A 19 -10.01 15.74 31.79
CA ALA A 19 -8.77 15.92 32.55
C ALA A 19 -8.26 14.60 33.16
N GLN A 20 -9.14 13.76 33.71
CA GLN A 20 -8.79 12.45 34.28
C GLN A 20 -8.43 11.43 33.19
N LEU A 21 -9.17 11.43 32.06
CA LEU A 21 -8.87 10.55 30.93
C LEU A 21 -7.52 10.87 30.28
N ASP A 22 -7.19 12.15 30.11
CA ASP A 22 -5.93 12.61 29.52
C ASP A 22 -4.73 12.28 30.43
N LEU A 23 -4.94 12.19 31.75
CA LEU A 23 -3.95 11.73 32.73
C LEU A 23 -3.90 10.20 32.89
N GLY A 24 -4.73 9.46 32.15
CA GLY A 24 -4.82 8.00 32.24
C GLY A 24 -5.42 7.49 33.57
N GLU A 25 -6.13 8.35 34.30
CA GLU A 25 -6.82 7.99 35.52
C GLU A 25 -8.08 7.18 35.25
N HIS A 26 -8.48 6.41 36.25
CA HIS A 26 -9.67 5.59 36.20
C HIS A 26 -10.88 6.40 36.65
N ILE A 27 -11.91 6.46 35.81
CA ILE A 27 -13.17 7.14 36.10
C ILE A 27 -14.22 6.12 36.48
N ILE A 28 -14.97 6.44 37.53
CA ILE A 28 -16.01 5.57 38.06
C ILE A 28 -17.37 6.22 37.81
N ILE A 29 -18.22 5.56 37.03
CA ILE A 29 -19.63 5.89 36.86
C ILE A 29 -20.43 5.00 37.80
N THR A 30 -21.07 5.61 38.79
CA THR A 30 -21.87 4.90 39.79
C THR A 30 -23.27 4.59 39.26
N GLU A 31 -24.01 3.74 39.98
CA GLU A 31 -25.40 3.42 39.68
C GLU A 31 -26.29 4.68 39.59
N ASP A 32 -26.08 5.65 40.48
CA ASP A 32 -26.87 6.88 40.54
C ASP A 32 -26.59 7.82 39.35
N GLU A 33 -25.39 7.78 38.77
CA GLU A 33 -25.00 8.60 37.61
C GLU A 33 -25.25 7.90 36.27
N SER A 34 -25.58 6.60 36.32
CA SER A 34 -25.60 5.76 35.15
C SER A 34 -26.68 6.10 34.13
N ASP A 35 -27.84 6.60 34.57
CA ASP A 35 -28.93 7.01 33.67
C ASP A 35 -28.51 8.17 32.77
N HIS A 36 -27.69 9.10 33.29
CA HIS A 36 -27.24 10.27 32.55
C HIS A 36 -26.33 9.87 31.36
N PHE A 37 -25.42 8.94 31.59
CA PHE A 37 -24.49 8.44 30.58
C PHE A 37 -25.13 7.40 29.69
N PHE A 38 -25.81 6.43 30.31
CA PHE A 38 -26.26 5.23 29.62
C PHE A 38 -27.74 5.28 29.17
N GLY A 39 -28.47 6.35 29.47
CA GLY A 39 -29.90 6.51 29.12
C GLY A 39 -30.84 5.57 29.89
N LYS A 40 -30.29 4.76 30.81
CA LYS A 40 -30.96 3.81 31.70
C LYS A 40 -29.98 3.27 32.73
N SER A 41 -30.50 2.68 33.80
CA SER A 41 -29.63 2.32 34.93
C SER A 41 -28.73 1.16 34.56
N ILE A 42 -27.53 1.07 35.14
CA ILE A 42 -26.62 -0.09 34.95
C ILE A 42 -27.35 -1.42 35.22
N LYS A 43 -28.32 -1.42 36.15
CA LYS A 43 -29.16 -2.58 36.47
C LYS A 43 -30.10 -2.96 35.32
N SER A 44 -30.70 -1.98 34.64
CA SER A 44 -31.59 -2.16 33.48
C SER A 44 -30.84 -2.40 32.17
N ALA A 45 -29.64 -1.83 32.04
CA ALA A 45 -28.77 -2.01 30.88
C ALA A 45 -28.14 -3.41 30.79
N MET A 46 -28.09 -4.16 31.91
CA MET A 46 -27.40 -5.45 32.01
C MET A 46 -28.28 -6.56 32.64
N PRO A 47 -29.39 -6.98 32.02
CA PRO A 47 -30.19 -8.09 32.51
C PRO A 47 -29.49 -9.43 32.17
N GLY A 48 -28.82 -10.04 33.15
CA GLY A 48 -28.15 -11.33 33.02
C GLY A 48 -27.10 -11.56 34.11
N LYS A 49 -26.66 -12.81 34.32
CA LYS A 49 -25.59 -13.17 35.27
C LYS A 49 -24.28 -12.47 34.90
N CYS A 50 -24.11 -11.25 35.40
CA CYS A 50 -22.83 -10.57 35.44
C CYS A 50 -22.02 -11.25 36.55
N ILE A 51 -20.96 -11.98 36.20
CA ILE A 51 -20.00 -12.44 37.20
C ILE A 51 -19.29 -11.17 37.67
N LEU A 52 -19.57 -10.80 38.91
CA LEU A 52 -18.99 -9.65 39.58
C LEU A 52 -17.75 -10.19 40.29
N GLU A 53 -16.56 -9.79 39.88
CA GLU A 53 -15.32 -10.31 40.47
C GLU A 53 -14.70 -9.36 41.49
N GLU A 54 -14.49 -9.88 42.69
CA GLU A 54 -13.24 -9.67 43.41
C GLU A 54 -12.23 -10.73 42.93
N GLY A 55 -11.03 -10.31 42.47
CA GLY A 55 -9.92 -11.23 42.17
C GLY A 55 -9.59 -11.47 40.69
N ILE A 56 -8.50 -12.21 40.44
CA ILE A 56 -7.72 -12.25 39.19
C ILE A 56 -8.13 -13.48 38.32
N ASN A 57 -9.30 -13.45 37.64
CA ASN A 57 -9.59 -14.04 36.31
C ASN A 57 -11.08 -14.46 36.10
N PRO A 58 -11.81 -13.81 35.15
CA PRO A 58 -12.99 -14.39 34.52
C PRO A 58 -12.84 -14.59 33.00
N LYS A 59 -13.48 -15.66 32.50
CA LYS A 59 -13.84 -15.84 31.08
C LYS A 59 -15.37 -15.73 30.88
N LYS A 60 -15.76 -15.17 29.73
CA LYS A 60 -17.08 -15.23 29.04
C LYS A 60 -18.33 -14.90 29.89
N VAL A 61 -18.68 -13.61 29.95
CA VAL A 61 -19.91 -12.98 29.40
C VAL A 61 -19.60 -11.48 29.36
N VAL A 62 -19.57 -10.85 28.17
CA VAL A 62 -19.30 -9.40 28.07
C VAL A 62 -20.65 -8.68 28.05
N PRO A 63 -20.99 -7.83 29.02
CA PRO A 63 -22.14 -6.95 28.91
C PRO A 63 -21.98 -6.04 27.68
N THR A 64 -23.08 -5.54 27.12
CA THR A 64 -23.07 -4.70 25.91
C THR A 64 -22.24 -3.42 26.07
N ILE A 65 -22.10 -2.87 27.29
CA ILE A 65 -21.41 -1.60 27.52
C ILE A 65 -19.87 -1.71 27.40
N PRO A 66 -19.16 -2.67 28.05
CA PRO A 66 -17.70 -2.78 27.92
C PRO A 66 -17.18 -3.02 26.50
N LYS A 67 -17.93 -3.73 25.66
CA LYS A 67 -17.54 -4.00 24.25
C LYS A 67 -17.51 -2.71 23.40
N HIS A 68 -18.46 -1.80 23.62
CA HIS A 68 -18.56 -0.57 22.83
C HIS A 68 -17.67 0.56 23.34
N LEU A 69 -17.37 0.62 24.65
CA LEU A 69 -16.33 1.52 25.18
C LEU A 69 -14.94 1.19 24.60
N GLY A 70 -14.66 -0.10 24.37
CA GLY A 70 -13.46 -0.55 23.64
C GLY A 70 -13.35 0.03 22.23
N LEU A 71 -14.47 0.12 21.50
CA LEU A 71 -14.51 0.73 20.15
C LEU A 71 -14.28 2.26 20.19
N LEU A 72 -14.52 2.90 21.33
CA LEU A 72 -14.25 4.32 21.55
C LEU A 72 -12.82 4.59 22.03
N GLY A 73 -11.99 3.55 22.16
CA GLY A 73 -10.59 3.64 22.60
C GLY A 73 -10.38 3.54 24.11
N TYR A 74 -11.42 3.20 24.88
CA TYR A 74 -11.35 3.07 26.34
C TYR A 74 -11.38 1.61 26.80
N SER A 75 -10.57 1.29 27.79
CA SER A 75 -10.74 0.08 28.58
C SER A 75 -11.81 0.32 29.64
N SER A 76 -12.58 -0.72 29.98
CA SER A 76 -13.58 -0.62 31.03
C SER A 76 -13.80 -1.93 31.76
N ARG A 77 -14.25 -1.84 33.02
CA ARG A 77 -14.73 -2.97 33.81
C ARG A 77 -15.97 -2.58 34.61
N VAL A 78 -16.73 -3.58 35.03
CA VAL A 78 -17.91 -3.39 35.88
C VAL A 78 -17.60 -4.01 37.24
N GLY A 79 -17.96 -3.33 38.32
CA GLY A 79 -17.73 -3.83 39.67
C GLY A 79 -18.91 -3.57 40.61
N LEU A 80 -18.79 -4.07 41.83
CA LEU A 80 -19.71 -3.84 42.95
C LEU A 80 -18.94 -3.20 44.10
N LYS A 81 -19.51 -2.17 44.71
CA LYS A 81 -18.99 -1.56 45.95
C LYS A 81 -20.17 -1.23 46.85
N ASN A 82 -20.19 -1.73 48.08
CA ASN A 82 -21.28 -1.55 49.05
C ASN A 82 -22.67 -1.88 48.46
N ASN A 83 -22.78 -3.02 47.77
CA ASN A 83 -24.02 -3.48 47.10
C ASN A 83 -24.53 -2.59 45.93
N ARG A 84 -23.76 -1.58 45.50
CA ARG A 84 -24.07 -0.75 44.32
C ARG A 84 -23.14 -1.06 43.16
N LYS A 85 -23.68 -1.12 41.94
CA LYS A 85 -22.88 -1.41 40.74
C LYS A 85 -22.18 -0.15 40.23
N TYR A 86 -20.99 -0.30 39.65
CA TYR A 86 -20.28 0.78 38.96
C TYR A 86 -19.63 0.31 37.66
N VAL A 87 -19.38 1.24 36.75
CA VAL A 87 -18.54 1.05 35.56
C VAL A 87 -17.30 1.90 35.72
N GLU A 88 -16.14 1.26 35.67
CA GLU A 88 -14.85 1.94 35.70
C GLU A 88 -14.25 1.97 34.29
N ILE A 89 -13.78 3.15 33.87
CA ILE A 89 -13.33 3.44 32.51
C ILE A 89 -11.95 4.10 32.57
N TRP A 90 -11.00 3.67 31.74
CA TRP A 90 -9.67 4.27 31.64
C TRP A 90 -9.12 4.20 30.22
N ALA A 91 -8.21 5.11 29.87
CA ALA A 91 -7.43 5.00 28.65
C ALA A 91 -6.31 3.95 28.82
N PRO A 92 -6.07 3.03 27.87
CA PRO A 92 -5.02 2.03 27.99
C PRO A 92 -3.63 2.69 28.09
N LYS A 93 -2.81 2.24 29.07
CA LYS A 93 -1.53 2.85 29.47
C LYS A 93 -0.42 2.88 28.40
N ASN A 94 -0.66 2.41 27.18
CA ASN A 94 0.30 2.50 26.06
C ASN A 94 0.20 3.84 25.30
N TYR A 95 -0.57 4.79 25.82
CA TYR A 95 -0.61 6.18 25.36
C TYR A 95 0.33 7.06 26.21
N GLN A 96 1.60 6.68 26.38
CA GLN A 96 2.76 7.56 26.65
C GLN A 96 4.06 6.75 26.78
N SER A 97 5.12 7.31 26.21
CA SER A 97 6.48 6.79 26.08
C SER A 97 7.20 6.43 27.39
N LYS A 98 7.84 5.25 27.46
CA LYS A 98 9.24 5.00 27.90
C LYS A 98 9.57 3.50 28.03
N GLU A 99 10.75 3.10 27.54
CA GLU A 99 11.35 1.76 27.59
C GLU A 99 11.54 1.22 29.03
N PRO A 100 11.48 -0.12 29.25
CA PRO A 100 12.60 -0.75 30.00
C PRO A 100 12.92 -2.25 29.72
N SER A 101 14.24 -2.50 29.70
CA SER A 101 15.06 -3.59 30.29
C SER A 101 14.86 -5.10 30.00
N GLU A 102 16.00 -5.80 30.03
CA GLU A 102 16.36 -6.95 29.19
C GLU A 102 15.99 -8.36 29.69
N THR A 103 15.45 -8.54 30.89
CA THR A 103 15.50 -9.87 31.53
C THR A 103 14.17 -10.62 31.64
N LYS A 104 13.09 -10.12 31.04
CA LYS A 104 11.78 -10.84 30.94
C LYS A 104 11.37 -11.21 29.50
N LYS A 105 12.34 -11.13 28.55
CA LYS A 105 12.17 -11.26 27.09
C LYS A 105 11.80 -12.65 26.53
N GLN A 106 11.75 -13.74 27.30
CA GLN A 106 11.72 -15.07 26.66
C GLN A 106 10.42 -15.90 26.81
N ALA A 107 9.59 -15.67 27.83
CA ALA A 107 8.39 -16.49 28.04
C ALA A 107 7.08 -15.81 27.58
N THR A 108 6.96 -14.49 27.77
CA THR A 108 5.75 -13.71 27.40
C THR A 108 5.74 -13.33 25.92
N GLN A 109 6.91 -13.32 25.28
CA GLN A 109 7.09 -13.01 23.85
C GLN A 109 6.41 -14.02 22.93
N LYS A 110 6.31 -15.31 23.28
CA LYS A 110 5.72 -16.33 22.39
C LYS A 110 4.20 -16.27 22.24
N LYS A 111 3.48 -15.63 23.17
CA LYS A 111 2.00 -15.56 23.14
C LYS A 111 1.46 -14.22 22.62
N TYR A 112 2.12 -13.11 22.89
CA TYR A 112 1.73 -11.79 22.37
C TYR A 112 2.12 -11.59 20.89
N VAL A 113 3.26 -12.16 20.47
CA VAL A 113 3.69 -12.14 19.07
C VAL A 113 2.68 -12.84 18.15
N ALA A 114 1.89 -13.81 18.60
CA ALA A 114 0.90 -14.47 17.74
C ALA A 114 -0.38 -13.64 17.46
N GLN A 115 -0.69 -12.63 18.28
CA GLN A 115 -1.89 -11.79 18.10
C GLN A 115 -1.55 -10.40 17.52
N GLU A 116 -0.39 -9.82 17.86
CA GLU A 116 0.11 -8.59 17.20
C GLU A 116 0.61 -8.88 15.76
N ASN A 117 1.20 -10.06 15.50
CA ASN A 117 1.62 -10.42 14.14
C ASN A 117 0.43 -10.57 13.16
N ASN A 118 -0.80 -10.83 13.64
CA ASN A 118 -1.95 -10.91 12.73
C ASN A 118 -2.46 -9.51 12.33
N SER A 119 -2.57 -8.54 13.24
CA SER A 119 -2.98 -7.18 12.85
C SER A 119 -1.92 -6.48 12.00
N GLU A 120 -0.64 -6.67 12.30
CA GLU A 120 0.47 -6.11 11.51
C GLU A 120 0.63 -6.85 10.15
N SER A 121 0.38 -8.17 10.10
CA SER A 121 0.35 -8.92 8.83
C SER A 121 -0.85 -8.57 7.96
N ASP A 122 -1.99 -8.21 8.54
CA ASP A 122 -3.21 -7.86 7.82
C ASP A 122 -3.15 -6.44 7.24
N ASP A 123 -2.62 -5.46 8.00
CA ASP A 123 -2.35 -4.10 7.49
C ASP A 123 -1.31 -4.11 6.36
N ASN A 124 -0.23 -4.90 6.51
CA ASN A 124 0.76 -5.10 5.46
C ASN A 124 0.16 -5.78 4.22
N ARG A 125 -0.77 -6.74 4.40
CA ARG A 125 -1.45 -7.39 3.27
C ARG A 125 -2.38 -6.44 2.53
N LEU A 126 -3.09 -5.55 3.23
CA LEU A 126 -3.92 -4.53 2.58
C LEU A 126 -3.08 -3.59 1.72
N ASN A 127 -1.92 -3.14 2.21
CA ASN A 127 -0.98 -2.31 1.45
C ASN A 127 -0.47 -3.01 0.19
N HIS A 128 0.02 -4.24 0.32
CA HIS A 128 0.46 -5.04 -0.83
C HIS A 128 -0.67 -5.30 -1.84
N ILE A 129 -1.91 -5.51 -1.38
CA ILE A 129 -3.08 -5.61 -2.27
C ILE A 129 -3.28 -4.30 -3.03
N ASN A 130 -3.21 -3.15 -2.35
CA ASN A 130 -3.38 -1.84 -2.99
C ASN A 130 -2.28 -1.57 -4.03
N GLU A 131 -1.02 -1.86 -3.72
CA GLU A 131 0.10 -1.77 -4.66
C GLU A 131 -0.08 -2.68 -5.88
N PHE A 132 -0.44 -3.94 -5.65
CA PHE A 132 -0.70 -4.90 -6.71
C PHE A 132 -1.84 -4.42 -7.63
N TYR A 133 -2.92 -3.86 -7.08
CA TYR A 133 -3.99 -3.32 -7.91
C TYR A 133 -3.60 -2.03 -8.64
N ALA A 134 -2.72 -1.18 -8.10
CA ALA A 134 -2.20 -0.04 -8.84
C ALA A 134 -1.41 -0.49 -10.10
N LEU A 135 -0.66 -1.60 -9.99
CA LEU A 135 0.01 -2.23 -11.13
C LEU A 135 -1.00 -2.84 -12.12
N LEU A 136 -2.10 -3.44 -11.63
CA LEU A 136 -3.18 -3.91 -12.50
C LEU A 136 -3.90 -2.77 -13.22
N ASP A 137 -4.14 -1.65 -12.55
CA ASP A 137 -4.72 -0.45 -13.17
C ASP A 137 -3.81 0.01 -14.31
N LYS A 138 -2.47 -0.03 -14.13
CA LYS A 138 -1.52 0.25 -15.21
C LYS A 138 -1.59 -0.74 -16.38
N LEU A 139 -1.75 -2.03 -16.09
CA LEU A 139 -1.95 -3.04 -17.13
C LEU A 139 -3.26 -2.80 -17.89
N ILE A 140 -4.33 -2.40 -17.20
CA ILE A 140 -5.61 -2.06 -17.83
C ILE A 140 -5.47 -0.80 -18.69
N GLU A 141 -4.73 0.21 -18.25
CA GLU A 141 -4.41 1.38 -19.09
C GLU A 141 -3.63 0.99 -20.35
N THR A 142 -2.66 0.10 -20.22
CA THR A 142 -1.73 -0.26 -21.29
C THR A 142 -2.35 -1.23 -22.29
N ASN A 143 -2.96 -2.29 -21.79
CA ASN A 143 -3.48 -3.39 -22.59
C ASN A 143 -4.98 -3.27 -22.85
N GLY A 144 -5.70 -2.50 -22.03
CA GLY A 144 -7.15 -2.56 -21.94
C GLY A 144 -7.64 -3.70 -21.05
N ILE A 145 -8.95 -3.73 -20.87
CA ILE A 145 -9.69 -4.84 -20.27
C ILE A 145 -10.59 -5.46 -21.33
N HIS A 146 -10.49 -6.78 -21.52
CA HIS A 146 -11.11 -7.46 -22.67
C HIS A 146 -12.04 -8.57 -22.24
N GLN A 147 -13.19 -8.69 -22.88
CA GLN A 147 -14.09 -9.82 -22.69
C GLN A 147 -13.57 -11.05 -23.45
N LEU A 148 -13.51 -12.21 -22.80
CA LEU A 148 -12.87 -13.40 -23.38
C LEU A 148 -13.60 -13.92 -24.64
N SER A 149 -14.93 -13.89 -24.65
CA SER A 149 -15.75 -14.40 -25.76
C SER A 149 -15.48 -13.65 -27.08
N THR A 150 -15.30 -12.33 -26.99
CA THR A 150 -15.13 -11.43 -28.14
C THR A 150 -13.67 -11.18 -28.52
N PHE A 151 -12.72 -11.43 -27.60
CA PHE A 151 -11.30 -11.17 -27.84
C PHE A 151 -10.74 -11.96 -29.05
N ASN A 152 -10.08 -11.23 -29.95
CA ASN A 152 -9.51 -11.72 -31.21
C ASN A 152 -8.13 -11.15 -31.53
N SER A 153 -7.54 -10.35 -30.64
CA SER A 153 -6.23 -9.72 -30.83
C SER A 153 -5.07 -10.67 -30.55
N LYS A 154 -3.88 -10.32 -31.05
CA LYS A 154 -2.65 -11.06 -30.75
C LYS A 154 -2.25 -10.85 -29.29
N LEU A 155 -1.89 -11.94 -28.62
CA LEU A 155 -1.27 -11.94 -27.30
C LEU A 155 0.22 -12.29 -27.41
N PRO A 156 1.03 -11.89 -26.42
CA PRO A 156 2.38 -12.41 -26.30
C PRO A 156 2.36 -13.94 -26.11
N ASP A 157 3.46 -14.59 -26.48
CA ASP A 157 3.58 -16.04 -26.35
C ASP A 157 3.54 -16.46 -24.87
N GLY A 158 4.12 -15.65 -23.98
CA GLY A 158 4.14 -15.89 -22.55
C GLY A 158 3.64 -14.73 -21.69
N GLY A 159 3.01 -15.07 -20.56
CA GLY A 159 2.55 -14.09 -19.59
C GLY A 159 1.67 -14.70 -18.49
N VAL A 160 1.20 -13.83 -17.58
CA VAL A 160 0.20 -14.14 -16.55
C VAL A 160 -1.06 -13.34 -16.85
N TYR A 161 -2.23 -13.99 -16.80
CA TYR A 161 -3.53 -13.36 -16.99
C TYR A 161 -4.27 -13.17 -15.67
N PHE A 162 -5.12 -12.14 -15.62
CA PHE A 162 -5.98 -11.80 -14.48
C PHE A 162 -7.42 -11.66 -14.99
N PHE A 163 -8.35 -12.48 -14.48
CA PHE A 163 -9.77 -12.37 -14.81
C PHE A 163 -10.54 -11.55 -13.78
N PHE A 164 -11.63 -10.96 -14.26
CA PHE A 164 -12.58 -10.14 -13.55
C PHE A 164 -14.01 -10.54 -13.94
N GLU A 165 -14.95 -10.43 -12.99
CA GLU A 165 -16.38 -10.62 -13.25
C GLU A 165 -17.13 -9.30 -13.06
N SER A 166 -18.17 -9.07 -13.87
CA SER A 166 -18.90 -7.81 -13.90
C SER A 166 -19.61 -7.48 -12.57
N SER A 167 -19.92 -8.49 -11.76
CA SER A 167 -20.53 -8.36 -10.43
C SER A 167 -19.52 -8.24 -9.29
N GLU A 168 -18.22 -8.43 -9.53
CA GLU A 168 -17.20 -8.47 -8.49
C GLU A 168 -16.43 -7.15 -8.45
N ARG A 169 -16.53 -6.43 -7.32
CA ARG A 169 -15.90 -5.12 -7.10
C ARG A 169 -15.02 -5.14 -5.86
N ARG A 170 -14.00 -4.29 -5.86
CA ARG A 170 -13.22 -4.00 -4.66
C ARG A 170 -14.08 -3.24 -3.65
N GLU A 171 -13.82 -3.48 -2.37
CA GLU A 171 -14.47 -2.76 -1.28
C GLU A 171 -14.01 -1.29 -1.34
N ASN A 172 -14.96 -0.35 -1.20
CA ASN A 172 -14.71 1.09 -1.29
C ASN A 172 -14.13 1.59 -2.63
N SER A 173 -14.24 0.83 -3.74
CA SER A 173 -13.80 1.26 -5.08
C SER A 173 -14.79 0.81 -6.16
N ARG A 174 -14.76 1.49 -7.32
CA ARG A 174 -15.51 1.09 -8.52
C ARG A 174 -14.75 0.07 -9.37
N ASN A 175 -13.50 -0.26 -9.03
CA ASN A 175 -12.65 -1.16 -9.81
C ASN A 175 -13.05 -2.63 -9.60
N TYR A 176 -12.82 -3.45 -10.62
CA TYR A 176 -13.09 -4.89 -10.57
C TYR A 176 -12.17 -5.59 -9.58
N ARG A 177 -12.70 -6.59 -8.90
CA ARG A 177 -11.90 -7.53 -8.10
C ARG A 177 -11.40 -8.66 -9.01
N VAL A 178 -10.13 -9.02 -8.89
CA VAL A 178 -9.59 -10.21 -9.55
C VAL A 178 -10.31 -11.44 -9.01
N VAL A 179 -10.87 -12.25 -9.91
CA VAL A 179 -11.53 -13.51 -9.58
C VAL A 179 -10.71 -14.74 -9.98
N ARG A 180 -9.68 -14.57 -10.80
CA ARG A 180 -8.76 -15.65 -11.16
C ARG A 180 -7.43 -15.10 -11.62
N VAL A 181 -6.34 -15.76 -11.23
CA VAL A 181 -5.02 -15.55 -11.81
C VAL A 181 -4.59 -16.82 -12.52
N GLY A 182 -3.86 -16.73 -13.63
CA GLY A 182 -3.20 -17.92 -14.14
C GLY A 182 -2.13 -17.69 -15.20
N THR A 183 -1.36 -18.75 -15.45
CA THR A 183 -0.38 -18.81 -16.54
C THR A 183 -0.60 -20.05 -17.43
N HIS A 184 0.23 -20.19 -18.46
CA HIS A 184 0.30 -21.36 -19.35
C HIS A 184 1.39 -22.34 -18.87
N ALA A 185 1.49 -23.52 -19.48
CA ALA A 185 2.34 -24.60 -18.97
C ALA A 185 3.83 -24.20 -18.87
N VAL A 186 4.37 -24.27 -17.65
CA VAL A 186 5.76 -23.91 -17.28
C VAL A 186 6.69 -25.11 -17.16
N SER A 187 6.29 -26.29 -17.64
CA SER A 187 7.16 -27.46 -17.68
C SER A 187 8.22 -27.33 -18.77
N ILE A 188 9.44 -27.79 -18.48
CA ILE A 188 10.57 -27.79 -19.43
C ILE A 188 10.12 -28.42 -20.75
N GLY A 189 10.37 -27.72 -21.87
CA GLY A 189 10.03 -28.16 -23.23
C GLY A 189 8.58 -27.91 -23.67
N SER A 190 7.75 -27.27 -22.83
CA SER A 190 6.40 -26.84 -23.23
C SER A 190 6.46 -25.80 -24.36
N LYS A 191 5.63 -25.98 -25.40
CA LYS A 191 5.42 -25.01 -26.49
C LYS A 191 4.08 -24.27 -26.38
N ALA A 192 3.32 -24.50 -25.30
CA ALA A 192 2.00 -23.90 -25.14
C ALA A 192 2.14 -22.39 -24.92
N THR A 193 1.28 -21.60 -25.59
CA THR A 193 1.27 -20.13 -25.42
C THR A 193 0.21 -19.67 -24.43
N LEU A 194 0.29 -18.40 -24.02
CA LEU A 194 -0.76 -17.71 -23.26
C LEU A 194 -2.11 -17.77 -23.99
N TRP A 195 -2.11 -17.58 -25.31
CA TRP A 195 -3.33 -17.65 -26.11
C TRP A 195 -3.91 -19.06 -26.18
N ASP A 196 -3.09 -20.10 -26.29
CA ASP A 196 -3.58 -21.48 -26.25
C ASP A 196 -4.31 -21.78 -24.93
N ARG A 197 -3.78 -21.25 -23.81
CA ARG A 197 -4.41 -21.39 -22.50
C ARG A 197 -5.74 -20.65 -22.41
N LEU A 198 -5.81 -19.41 -22.85
CA LEU A 198 -7.05 -18.62 -22.84
C LEU A 198 -8.09 -19.18 -23.81
N ARG A 199 -7.68 -19.69 -24.98
CA ARG A 199 -8.55 -20.38 -25.93
C ARG A 199 -9.15 -21.64 -25.31
N THR A 200 -8.35 -22.41 -24.56
CA THR A 200 -8.85 -23.57 -23.80
C THR A 200 -9.93 -23.17 -22.80
N HIS A 201 -9.77 -22.02 -22.13
CA HIS A 201 -10.80 -21.48 -21.22
C HIS A 201 -12.03 -20.99 -21.96
N ARG A 202 -11.88 -20.32 -23.09
CA ARG A 202 -12.97 -19.78 -23.91
C ARG A 202 -13.87 -20.87 -24.50
N GLY A 203 -13.29 -22.02 -24.84
CA GLY A 203 -13.97 -23.08 -25.57
C GLY A 203 -13.84 -22.94 -27.08
N HIS A 204 -14.38 -23.92 -27.79
CA HIS A 204 -14.33 -24.04 -29.25
C HIS A 204 -15.37 -23.13 -29.90
N LYS A 205 -14.98 -22.35 -30.91
CA LYS A 205 -15.94 -21.52 -31.68
C LYS A 205 -16.59 -22.26 -32.85
N THR A 206 -16.01 -23.38 -33.27
CA THR A 206 -16.39 -24.15 -34.45
C THR A 206 -16.22 -25.65 -34.20
N GLY A 207 -16.81 -26.48 -35.06
CA GLY A 207 -16.75 -27.94 -34.96
C GLY A 207 -17.97 -28.55 -34.27
N GLU A 208 -17.96 -29.87 -34.10
CA GLU A 208 -19.06 -30.67 -33.56
C GLU A 208 -19.50 -30.23 -32.15
N TYR A 209 -18.55 -29.79 -31.31
CA TYR A 209 -18.81 -29.27 -29.97
C TYR A 209 -18.62 -27.75 -29.88
N ALA A 210 -18.98 -27.02 -30.94
CA ALA A 210 -18.92 -25.56 -30.96
C ALA A 210 -19.71 -24.93 -29.81
N GLY A 211 -19.18 -23.84 -29.25
CA GLY A 211 -19.70 -23.19 -28.05
C GLY A 211 -19.32 -23.90 -26.75
N GLY A 212 -19.00 -25.19 -26.76
CA GLY A 212 -18.51 -25.93 -25.60
C GLY A 212 -16.99 -25.82 -25.41
N GLY A 213 -16.45 -26.49 -24.39
CA GLY A 213 -15.01 -26.59 -24.17
C GLY A 213 -14.63 -27.96 -23.60
N ASN A 214 -13.51 -27.99 -22.87
CA ASN A 214 -12.98 -29.23 -22.32
C ASN A 214 -12.57 -29.02 -20.85
N HIS A 215 -13.47 -29.34 -19.92
CA HIS A 215 -13.22 -29.23 -18.49
C HIS A 215 -12.13 -30.19 -18.00
N ARG A 216 -11.91 -31.33 -18.68
CA ARG A 216 -10.84 -32.28 -18.33
C ARG A 216 -9.46 -31.69 -18.61
N ALA A 217 -9.33 -30.82 -19.61
CA ALA A 217 -8.10 -30.09 -19.90
C ALA A 217 -7.97 -28.75 -19.14
N SER A 218 -9.04 -28.32 -18.45
CA SER A 218 -9.06 -27.05 -17.72
C SER A 218 -9.77 -27.18 -16.38
N VAL A 219 -8.96 -27.27 -15.32
CA VAL A 219 -9.43 -27.19 -13.92
C VAL A 219 -10.33 -25.97 -13.70
N PHE A 220 -10.10 -24.86 -14.41
CA PHE A 220 -10.97 -23.69 -14.31
C PHE A 220 -12.40 -24.00 -14.75
N ARG A 221 -12.55 -24.61 -15.93
CA ARG A 221 -13.86 -24.99 -16.48
C ARG A 221 -14.52 -26.05 -15.61
N LYS A 222 -13.74 -27.00 -15.09
CA LYS A 222 -14.22 -28.00 -14.11
C LYS A 222 -14.86 -27.33 -12.90
N LEU A 223 -14.14 -26.41 -12.23
CA LEU A 223 -14.63 -25.70 -11.05
C LEU A 223 -15.88 -24.85 -11.34
N VAL A 224 -15.91 -24.15 -12.47
CA VAL A 224 -17.09 -23.37 -12.87
C VAL A 224 -18.30 -24.29 -13.12
N GLY A 225 -18.11 -25.42 -13.80
CA GLY A 225 -19.19 -26.38 -14.05
C GLY A 225 -19.72 -27.01 -12.76
N GLU A 226 -18.84 -27.40 -11.83
CA GLU A 226 -19.24 -27.92 -10.51
C GLU A 226 -20.08 -26.89 -9.74
N ALA A 227 -19.71 -25.60 -9.79
CA ALA A 227 -20.48 -24.54 -9.16
C ALA A 227 -21.86 -24.31 -9.83
N ILE A 228 -21.94 -24.37 -11.16
CA ILE A 228 -23.22 -24.31 -11.90
C ILE A 228 -24.12 -25.48 -11.49
N LEU A 229 -23.57 -26.69 -11.42
CA LEU A 229 -24.31 -27.89 -11.04
C LEU A 229 -24.87 -27.77 -9.62
N ASN A 230 -24.05 -27.35 -8.67
CA ASN A 230 -24.47 -27.15 -7.28
C ASN A 230 -25.52 -26.06 -7.13
N LYS A 231 -25.32 -24.89 -7.76
CA LYS A 231 -26.27 -23.78 -7.70
C LYS A 231 -27.66 -24.16 -8.20
N ASN A 232 -27.73 -25.02 -9.21
CA ASN A 232 -28.97 -25.43 -9.87
C ASN A 232 -29.48 -26.82 -9.45
N ASN A 233 -28.83 -27.48 -8.48
CA ASN A 233 -29.15 -28.85 -8.04
C ASN A 233 -29.14 -29.90 -9.17
N LEU A 234 -28.20 -29.79 -10.11
CA LEU A 234 -28.11 -30.64 -11.31
C LEU A 234 -27.12 -31.82 -11.21
N ASN A 235 -26.42 -31.97 -10.08
CA ASN A 235 -25.37 -32.99 -9.89
C ASN A 235 -25.78 -34.41 -10.29
N LYS A 236 -27.03 -34.82 -10.00
CA LYS A 236 -27.55 -36.15 -10.33
C LYS A 236 -27.65 -36.44 -11.84
N TYR A 237 -27.65 -35.40 -12.68
CA TYR A 237 -27.74 -35.52 -14.14
C TYR A 237 -26.36 -35.53 -14.81
N TYR A 238 -25.32 -35.05 -14.12
CA TYR A 238 -23.96 -34.90 -14.65
C TYR A 238 -22.95 -35.60 -13.73
N THR A 239 -23.17 -36.90 -13.45
CA THR A 239 -22.37 -37.67 -12.49
C THR A 239 -20.91 -37.90 -12.92
N THR A 240 -20.59 -37.66 -14.19
CA THR A 240 -19.25 -37.84 -14.77
C THR A 240 -18.44 -36.55 -14.85
N TRP A 241 -19.05 -35.39 -14.53
CA TRP A 241 -18.36 -34.11 -14.59
C TRP A 241 -17.23 -34.05 -13.56
N GLY A 242 -16.01 -33.77 -14.01
CA GLY A 242 -14.84 -33.70 -13.13
C GLY A 242 -14.25 -35.05 -12.73
N VAL A 243 -14.70 -36.16 -13.34
CA VAL A 243 -14.11 -37.49 -13.23
C VAL A 243 -13.20 -37.75 -14.43
N ASP A 244 -11.93 -38.08 -14.16
CA ASP A 244 -10.85 -38.12 -15.16
C ASP A 244 -10.85 -39.38 -16.07
N GLU A 245 -11.81 -40.30 -15.89
CA GLU A 245 -11.71 -41.68 -16.42
C GLU A 245 -12.42 -41.95 -17.76
N SER A 246 -13.00 -40.97 -18.46
CA SER A 246 -13.72 -41.27 -19.70
C SER A 246 -13.44 -40.34 -20.89
N THR A 247 -12.87 -40.91 -21.95
CA THR A 247 -12.79 -40.30 -23.28
C THR A 247 -13.99 -40.65 -24.18
N ASP A 248 -15.02 -41.30 -23.64
CA ASP A 248 -16.22 -41.73 -24.37
C ASP A 248 -16.97 -40.54 -24.98
N THR A 249 -17.22 -40.63 -26.29
CA THR A 249 -17.91 -39.61 -27.09
C THR A 249 -19.35 -39.39 -26.62
N ASN A 250 -20.05 -40.46 -26.19
CA ASN A 250 -21.41 -40.36 -25.66
C ASN A 250 -21.47 -39.53 -24.36
N LEU A 251 -20.41 -39.56 -23.56
CA LEU A 251 -20.33 -38.76 -22.34
C LEU A 251 -20.06 -37.29 -22.66
N LYS A 252 -19.23 -36.99 -23.66
CA LYS A 252 -19.00 -35.62 -24.14
C LYS A 252 -20.29 -34.98 -24.66
N GLU A 253 -21.11 -35.73 -25.41
CA GLU A 253 -22.41 -35.25 -25.89
C GLU A 253 -23.36 -34.91 -24.73
N LYS A 254 -23.45 -35.77 -23.71
CA LYS A 254 -24.28 -35.53 -22.52
C LYS A 254 -23.79 -34.33 -21.70
N GLU A 255 -22.49 -34.12 -21.61
CA GLU A 255 -21.88 -33.00 -20.86
C GLU A 255 -21.86 -31.69 -21.67
N HIS A 256 -22.09 -31.75 -22.99
CA HIS A 256 -21.99 -30.60 -23.88
C HIS A 256 -22.90 -29.42 -23.47
N PRO A 257 -24.17 -29.60 -23.06
CA PRO A 257 -24.99 -28.50 -22.54
C PRO A 257 -24.39 -27.79 -21.32
N LEU A 258 -23.70 -28.52 -20.45
CA LEU A 258 -23.00 -27.93 -19.31
C LEU A 258 -21.72 -27.22 -19.77
N GLU A 259 -20.96 -27.78 -20.71
CA GLU A 259 -19.83 -27.08 -21.33
C GLU A 259 -20.24 -25.76 -22.02
N LEU A 260 -21.43 -25.71 -22.63
CA LEU A 260 -21.99 -24.47 -23.20
C LEU A 260 -22.24 -23.43 -22.10
N ALA A 261 -22.87 -23.83 -20.99
CA ALA A 261 -23.10 -22.95 -19.84
C ALA A 261 -21.79 -22.45 -19.22
N VAL A 262 -20.78 -23.32 -19.11
CA VAL A 262 -19.43 -22.95 -18.64
C VAL A 262 -18.76 -21.98 -19.60
N SER A 263 -18.79 -22.24 -20.92
CA SER A 263 -18.24 -21.32 -21.91
C SER A 263 -18.92 -19.96 -21.91
N HIS A 264 -20.24 -19.92 -21.74
CA HIS A 264 -20.97 -18.66 -21.61
C HIS A 264 -20.47 -17.90 -20.37
N HIS A 265 -20.46 -18.54 -19.19
CA HIS A 265 -19.99 -17.89 -17.95
C HIS A 265 -18.54 -17.40 -18.04
N VAL A 266 -17.62 -18.24 -18.50
CA VAL A 266 -16.20 -17.90 -18.63
C VAL A 266 -15.96 -16.89 -19.75
N GLY A 267 -16.74 -16.94 -20.82
CA GLY A 267 -16.69 -16.03 -21.95
C GLY A 267 -17.10 -14.59 -21.60
N GLU A 268 -18.05 -14.42 -20.67
CA GLU A 268 -18.48 -13.12 -20.15
C GLU A 268 -17.47 -12.47 -19.19
N MET A 269 -16.45 -13.21 -18.76
CA MET A 269 -15.41 -12.64 -17.92
C MET A 269 -14.51 -11.71 -18.71
N TYR A 270 -14.06 -10.67 -18.02
CA TYR A 270 -13.08 -9.73 -18.51
C TYR A 270 -11.68 -10.17 -18.08
N PHE A 271 -10.65 -9.85 -18.86
CA PHE A 271 -9.28 -10.12 -18.47
C PHE A 271 -8.30 -9.04 -18.95
N THR A 272 -7.18 -8.96 -18.25
CA THR A 272 -5.94 -8.31 -18.70
C THR A 272 -4.78 -9.26 -18.48
N TRP A 273 -3.59 -8.94 -18.98
CA TRP A 273 -2.41 -9.79 -18.86
C TRP A 273 -1.14 -8.97 -18.66
N VAL A 274 -0.11 -9.59 -18.11
CA VAL A 274 1.27 -9.09 -18.13
C VAL A 274 2.12 -9.99 -19.02
N GLN A 275 2.87 -9.40 -19.96
CA GLN A 275 3.79 -10.11 -20.83
C GLN A 275 5.04 -10.53 -20.07
N ILE A 276 5.40 -11.81 -20.13
CA ILE A 276 6.61 -12.35 -19.52
C ILE A 276 7.15 -13.49 -20.38
N GLU A 277 8.30 -13.28 -21.00
CA GLU A 277 8.93 -14.19 -21.97
C GLU A 277 10.13 -14.96 -21.39
N ASP A 278 9.98 -15.52 -20.20
CA ASP A 278 11.01 -16.39 -19.60
C ASP A 278 10.90 -17.85 -20.08
N GLU A 279 11.96 -18.62 -19.94
CA GLU A 279 11.97 -20.04 -20.31
C GLU A 279 11.05 -20.88 -19.41
N PRO A 280 10.25 -21.83 -19.96
CA PRO A 280 9.44 -22.75 -19.17
C PRO A 280 10.30 -23.57 -18.21
N SER A 281 10.21 -23.28 -16.92
CA SER A 281 10.90 -24.02 -15.88
C SER A 281 10.18 -23.94 -14.53
N LYS A 282 10.60 -24.76 -13.56
CA LYS A 282 10.13 -24.67 -12.17
C LYS A 282 10.42 -23.30 -11.53
N ASN A 283 11.42 -22.57 -12.04
CA ASN A 283 11.85 -21.26 -11.58
C ASN A 283 11.27 -20.12 -12.43
N SER A 284 10.27 -20.41 -13.26
CA SER A 284 9.66 -19.42 -14.14
C SER A 284 9.12 -18.22 -13.36
N LEU A 285 9.41 -17.02 -13.87
CA LEU A 285 8.91 -15.77 -13.34
C LEU A 285 7.38 -15.70 -13.43
N ARG A 286 6.78 -16.22 -14.51
CA ARG A 286 5.32 -16.36 -14.63
C ARG A 286 4.72 -17.17 -13.49
N LYS A 287 5.34 -18.31 -13.17
CA LYS A 287 4.89 -19.17 -12.07
C LYS A 287 5.00 -18.45 -10.73
N THR A 288 6.11 -17.73 -10.53
CA THR A 288 6.35 -16.94 -9.32
C THR A 288 5.27 -15.88 -9.14
N ILE A 289 4.96 -15.12 -10.19
CA ILE A 289 3.94 -14.06 -10.15
C ILE A 289 2.54 -14.65 -9.96
N GLU A 290 2.18 -15.70 -10.69
CA GLU A 290 0.90 -16.41 -10.52
C GLU A 290 0.70 -16.88 -9.08
N GLN A 291 1.65 -17.64 -8.54
CA GLN A 291 1.59 -18.20 -7.19
C GLN A 291 1.43 -17.11 -6.13
N ASN A 292 2.28 -16.08 -6.18
CA ASN A 292 2.27 -15.02 -5.17
C ASN A 292 1.04 -14.12 -5.29
N ALA A 293 0.55 -13.84 -6.50
CA ALA A 293 -0.69 -13.09 -6.70
C ALA A 293 -1.91 -13.83 -6.13
N ILE A 294 -2.01 -15.15 -6.35
CA ILE A 294 -3.09 -15.97 -5.77
C ILE A 294 -2.98 -15.95 -4.24
N ALA A 295 -1.79 -16.17 -3.70
CA ALA A 295 -1.56 -16.18 -2.25
C ALA A 295 -1.83 -14.80 -1.60
N LEU A 296 -1.53 -13.69 -2.28
CA LEU A 296 -1.85 -12.33 -1.82
C LEU A 296 -3.36 -12.10 -1.78
N LEU A 297 -4.06 -12.42 -2.87
CA LEU A 297 -5.48 -12.13 -3.07
C LEU A 297 -6.41 -13.08 -2.31
N SER A 298 -5.99 -14.30 -2.03
CA SER A 298 -6.81 -15.31 -1.34
C SER A 298 -7.18 -14.90 0.07
N ASN A 299 -8.48 -14.96 0.39
CA ASN A 299 -9.02 -14.74 1.74
C ASN A 299 -9.03 -15.99 2.64
N THR A 300 -8.52 -17.13 2.16
CA THR A 300 -8.44 -18.36 2.96
C THR A 300 -7.59 -18.14 4.21
N ASP A 301 -8.18 -18.43 5.38
CA ASP A 301 -7.55 -18.34 6.70
C ASP A 301 -6.94 -16.96 7.04
N LYS A 302 -7.47 -15.87 6.44
CA LYS A 302 -7.02 -14.48 6.63
C LYS A 302 -8.21 -13.56 6.90
N LEU A 303 -7.95 -12.35 7.41
CA LEU A 303 -8.99 -11.32 7.42
C LEU A 303 -9.46 -11.02 5.98
N PRO A 304 -10.78 -11.06 5.70
CA PRO A 304 -11.27 -10.82 4.35
C PRO A 304 -10.96 -9.39 3.90
N ILE A 305 -10.29 -9.27 2.76
CA ILE A 305 -10.08 -8.00 2.04
C ILE A 305 -10.70 -8.17 0.66
N ASN A 306 -11.57 -7.23 0.26
CA ASN A 306 -12.39 -7.35 -0.94
C ASN A 306 -13.12 -8.72 -0.99
N PRO A 307 -13.99 -9.05 -0.01
CA PRO A 307 -14.69 -10.33 -0.01
C PRO A 307 -15.55 -10.49 -1.27
N GLN A 308 -15.73 -11.73 -1.72
CA GLN A 308 -16.59 -12.01 -2.87
C GLN A 308 -18.03 -11.56 -2.62
N SER A 309 -18.76 -11.19 -3.68
CA SER A 309 -20.17 -10.84 -3.53
C SER A 309 -20.99 -12.06 -3.10
N LYS A 310 -22.12 -11.82 -2.43
CA LYS A 310 -23.04 -12.89 -1.99
C LYS A 310 -23.54 -13.76 -3.14
N PHE A 311 -23.62 -13.20 -4.35
CA PHE A 311 -24.17 -13.85 -5.53
C PHE A 311 -23.09 -14.36 -6.50
N TRP A 312 -21.80 -14.24 -6.14
CA TRP A 312 -20.71 -14.78 -6.94
C TRP A 312 -20.85 -16.29 -7.10
N LEU A 313 -20.81 -16.79 -8.34
CA LEU A 313 -21.02 -18.22 -8.65
C LEU A 313 -20.05 -19.13 -7.87
N GLY A 314 -18.84 -18.66 -7.58
CA GLY A 314 -17.85 -19.43 -6.82
C GLY A 314 -18.30 -19.81 -5.41
N ASN A 315 -19.30 -19.14 -4.81
CA ASN A 315 -19.88 -19.52 -3.51
C ASN A 315 -20.60 -20.87 -3.53
N TRP A 316 -20.96 -21.39 -4.71
CA TRP A 316 -21.58 -22.71 -4.87
C TRP A 316 -20.58 -23.79 -5.29
N SER A 317 -19.29 -23.47 -5.41
CA SER A 317 -18.25 -24.46 -5.69
C SER A 317 -18.18 -25.50 -4.56
N PRO A 318 -18.11 -26.81 -4.85
CA PRO A 318 -17.86 -27.83 -3.83
C PRO A 318 -16.41 -27.80 -3.34
N ASN A 319 -15.51 -27.15 -4.09
CA ASN A 319 -14.12 -26.98 -3.72
C ASN A 319 -13.97 -25.81 -2.73
N GLU A 320 -13.57 -26.12 -1.50
CA GLU A 320 -13.36 -25.13 -0.43
C GLU A 320 -12.27 -24.10 -0.74
N ASP A 321 -11.28 -24.44 -1.56
CA ASP A 321 -10.23 -23.50 -1.92
C ASP A 321 -10.82 -22.35 -2.77
N VAL A 322 -11.85 -22.61 -3.57
CA VAL A 322 -12.58 -21.57 -4.31
C VAL A 322 -13.46 -20.73 -3.38
N THR A 323 -14.28 -21.39 -2.56
CA THR A 323 -15.25 -20.68 -1.69
C THR A 323 -14.56 -19.85 -0.61
N LYS A 324 -13.48 -20.35 -0.01
CA LYS A 324 -12.74 -19.62 1.04
C LYS A 324 -11.82 -18.54 0.49
N SER A 325 -11.18 -18.76 -0.67
CA SER A 325 -10.26 -17.77 -1.22
C SER A 325 -10.97 -16.60 -1.88
N GLY A 326 -12.18 -16.81 -2.41
CA GLY A 326 -12.86 -15.88 -3.29
C GLY A 326 -12.28 -15.88 -4.72
N LEU A 327 -11.46 -16.85 -5.10
CA LEU A 327 -10.83 -16.96 -6.41
C LEU A 327 -11.18 -18.29 -7.07
N TRP A 328 -11.32 -18.30 -8.39
CA TRP A 328 -11.37 -19.52 -9.22
C TRP A 328 -9.99 -20.17 -9.34
N ASN A 329 -9.28 -20.34 -8.23
CA ASN A 329 -7.98 -21.00 -8.12
C ASN A 329 -8.08 -22.09 -7.04
N SER A 330 -7.60 -23.30 -7.34
CA SER A 330 -7.55 -24.41 -6.37
C SER A 330 -6.15 -24.62 -5.79
N ASN A 331 -5.12 -24.04 -6.41
CA ASN A 331 -3.73 -24.09 -5.96
C ASN A 331 -3.31 -22.72 -5.43
N HIS A 332 -2.32 -22.69 -4.53
CA HIS A 332 -1.71 -21.49 -3.96
C HIS A 332 -2.61 -20.61 -3.07
N THR A 333 -3.88 -20.98 -2.86
CA THR A 333 -4.85 -20.22 -2.04
C THR A 333 -4.49 -20.16 -0.56
N LYS A 334 -3.84 -21.21 -0.03
CA LYS A 334 -3.40 -21.33 1.37
C LYS A 334 -1.94 -20.93 1.58
N GLU A 335 -1.23 -20.61 0.51
CA GLU A 335 0.19 -20.30 0.59
C GLU A 335 0.44 -18.88 1.12
N ARG A 336 1.68 -18.67 1.58
CA ARG A 336 2.18 -17.33 1.88
C ARG A 336 2.76 -16.73 0.60
N TYR A 337 2.56 -15.43 0.42
CA TYR A 337 3.19 -14.68 -0.66
C TYR A 337 4.47 -13.99 -0.14
N SER A 338 5.40 -13.73 -1.05
CA SER A 338 6.60 -12.92 -0.83
C SER A 338 6.41 -11.57 -1.51
N PRO A 339 6.34 -10.44 -0.77
CA PRO A 339 6.06 -9.11 -1.33
C PRO A 339 6.95 -8.68 -2.52
N ASN A 340 8.19 -9.20 -2.60
CA ASN A 340 9.12 -8.96 -3.71
C ASN A 340 8.52 -9.28 -5.09
N PHE A 341 7.50 -10.14 -5.19
CA PHE A 341 6.81 -10.37 -6.47
C PHE A 341 6.14 -9.10 -7.03
N ILE A 342 5.73 -8.16 -6.16
CA ILE A 342 5.18 -6.85 -6.55
C ILE A 342 6.28 -6.02 -7.20
N ASP A 343 7.48 -5.99 -6.63
CA ASP A 343 8.64 -5.32 -7.23
C ASP A 343 8.99 -5.92 -8.60
N LYS A 344 8.95 -7.25 -8.71
CA LYS A 344 9.16 -7.95 -9.99
C LYS A 344 8.11 -7.56 -11.03
N LEU A 345 6.84 -7.49 -10.63
CA LEU A 345 5.76 -7.04 -11.51
C LEU A 345 5.92 -5.56 -11.90
N ASN A 346 6.30 -4.72 -10.95
CA ASN A 346 6.60 -3.31 -11.17
C ASN A 346 7.74 -3.13 -12.18
N ASN A 347 8.82 -3.88 -12.05
CA ASN A 347 9.95 -3.83 -12.98
C ASN A 347 9.60 -4.33 -14.40
N ILE A 348 8.59 -5.19 -14.54
CA ILE A 348 8.08 -5.59 -15.87
C ILE A 348 7.27 -4.46 -16.50
N LEU A 349 6.49 -3.72 -15.69
CA LEU A 349 5.56 -2.67 -16.15
C LEU A 349 6.22 -1.33 -16.38
N TYR A 350 7.18 -1.02 -15.52
CA TYR A 350 8.08 0.10 -15.61
C TYR A 350 9.47 -0.49 -15.81
N PRO A 351 9.73 -1.10 -16.98
CA PRO A 351 11.09 -1.43 -17.33
C PRO A 351 11.80 -0.09 -17.35
N GLN A 352 12.57 0.18 -16.28
CA GLN A 352 13.68 1.12 -16.35
C GLN A 352 14.35 0.80 -17.68
N THR A 353 14.50 1.77 -18.58
CA THR A 353 15.25 1.62 -19.83
C THR A 353 16.69 1.29 -19.46
N ILE A 354 16.91 0.06 -19.08
CA ILE A 354 18.16 -0.65 -19.08
C ILE A 354 18.14 -1.30 -20.45
N GLU A 355 18.48 -0.50 -21.47
CA GLU A 355 19.06 -1.10 -22.66
C GLU A 355 20.15 -2.05 -22.15
N LYS A 356 20.18 -3.28 -22.68
CA LYS A 356 21.37 -4.13 -22.60
C LYS A 356 22.51 -3.39 -23.30
N ARG A 357 23.13 -2.44 -22.60
CA ARG A 357 24.44 -1.92 -22.94
C ARG A 357 25.43 -2.87 -22.28
N SER A 358 26.23 -3.47 -23.16
CA SER A 358 27.43 -4.21 -22.82
C SER A 358 28.12 -3.59 -21.61
N HIS A 359 28.57 -4.42 -20.67
CA HIS A 359 29.55 -4.06 -19.65
C HIS A 359 30.74 -3.34 -20.28
N ASN A 360 30.64 -2.02 -20.41
CA ASN A 360 31.69 -1.06 -20.67
C ASN A 360 31.06 0.32 -20.38
N GLU A 361 31.26 0.75 -19.13
CA GLU A 361 31.23 2.14 -18.64
C GLU A 361 29.99 2.99 -19.02
N GLU A 362 28.87 2.83 -18.30
CA GLU A 362 27.91 3.93 -18.17
C GLU A 362 28.40 4.95 -17.13
N PRO A 363 28.19 6.26 -17.35
CA PRO A 363 28.68 7.30 -16.47
C PRO A 363 28.04 7.19 -15.08
N ASN A 364 28.87 7.13 -14.03
CA ASN A 364 28.45 7.12 -12.63
C ASN A 364 27.52 8.30 -12.31
N LYS A 365 26.20 8.06 -12.27
CA LYS A 365 25.22 9.09 -11.97
C LYS A 365 25.34 9.50 -10.50
N THR A 366 25.64 10.77 -10.28
CA THR A 366 25.94 11.38 -8.99
C THR A 366 24.81 12.30 -8.54
N LEU A 367 24.30 12.07 -7.34
CA LEU A 367 23.31 12.92 -6.69
C LEU A 367 23.98 13.88 -5.71
N ILE A 368 23.66 15.17 -5.79
CA ILE A 368 24.08 16.19 -4.83
C ILE A 368 22.89 16.54 -3.94
N ILE A 369 23.08 16.56 -2.62
CA ILE A 369 22.03 16.88 -1.65
C ILE A 369 22.43 18.11 -0.83
N ILE A 370 21.60 19.16 -0.87
CA ILE A 370 21.81 20.43 -0.16
C ILE A 370 20.58 20.83 0.67
N PRO A 371 20.74 21.68 1.70
CA PRO A 371 19.60 22.19 2.45
C PRO A 371 18.91 23.35 1.70
N CYS A 372 17.64 23.57 2.00
CA CYS A 372 16.91 24.76 1.53
C CYS A 372 17.44 26.05 2.18
N SER A 373 17.10 27.20 1.61
CA SER A 373 17.48 28.49 2.18
C SER A 373 16.37 29.16 2.99
N GLY A 374 16.76 29.76 4.11
CA GLY A 374 15.92 30.72 4.84
C GLY A 374 15.65 31.99 4.01
N LYS A 375 16.61 32.41 3.17
CA LYS A 375 16.43 33.55 2.26
C LYS A 375 15.75 33.09 0.97
N LYS A 376 14.70 33.80 0.56
CA LYS A 376 13.95 33.52 -0.67
C LYS A 376 13.79 34.78 -1.51
N ALA A 377 14.05 34.67 -2.80
CA ALA A 377 13.85 35.75 -3.76
C ALA A 377 12.35 36.06 -3.90
N PRO A 378 11.97 37.33 -4.06
CA PRO A 378 10.63 37.71 -4.46
C PRO A 378 10.39 37.32 -5.94
N GLY A 379 9.12 37.23 -6.34
CA GLY A 379 8.72 36.91 -7.71
C GLY A 379 7.60 35.88 -7.77
N SER A 380 6.81 35.93 -8.85
CA SER A 380 5.64 35.09 -9.09
C SER A 380 5.54 34.69 -10.55
N TYR A 381 5.47 33.38 -10.79
CA TYR A 381 4.98 32.79 -12.03
C TYR A 381 3.75 31.94 -11.71
N THR A 382 2.99 31.59 -12.74
CA THR A 382 1.94 30.57 -12.65
C THR A 382 2.56 29.21 -12.36
N TYR A 383 1.88 28.41 -11.55
CA TYR A 383 2.30 27.04 -11.29
C TYR A 383 2.24 26.23 -12.59
N SER A 384 3.35 25.57 -12.94
CA SER A 384 3.40 24.65 -14.08
C SER A 384 3.23 23.22 -13.60
N HIS A 385 2.21 22.53 -14.12
CA HIS A 385 2.00 21.10 -13.88
C HIS A 385 2.90 20.21 -14.73
N GLU A 386 3.60 20.78 -15.71
CA GLU A 386 4.54 20.05 -16.59
C GLU A 386 5.94 19.94 -15.98
N SER A 387 6.21 20.62 -14.87
CA SER A 387 7.50 20.55 -14.19
C SER A 387 7.70 19.21 -13.48
N ARG A 388 8.95 18.73 -13.46
CA ARG A 388 9.34 17.54 -12.70
C ARG A 388 9.12 17.77 -11.20
N ARG A 389 8.41 16.85 -10.54
CA ARG A 389 8.19 16.90 -9.08
C ARG A 389 8.66 15.62 -8.43
N VAL A 390 9.30 15.72 -7.27
CA VAL A 390 9.77 14.53 -6.53
C VAL A 390 8.65 13.54 -6.26
N ILE A 391 7.46 14.06 -5.97
CA ILE A 391 6.32 13.22 -5.61
C ILE A 391 5.93 12.25 -6.73
N ASP A 392 6.12 12.63 -7.99
CA ASP A 392 5.75 11.79 -9.14
C ASP A 392 6.69 10.58 -9.32
N TYR A 393 7.84 10.54 -8.61
CA TYR A 393 8.84 9.48 -8.68
C TYR A 393 8.81 8.54 -7.47
N LEU A 394 7.84 8.72 -6.57
CA LEU A 394 7.72 7.93 -5.34
C LEU A 394 6.66 6.82 -5.49
N PRO A 395 6.80 5.69 -4.78
CA PRO A 395 5.72 4.74 -4.55
C PRO A 395 4.50 5.42 -3.92
N GLN A 396 3.29 4.94 -4.22
CA GLN A 396 2.03 5.58 -3.80
C GLN A 396 1.93 5.81 -2.29
N GLU A 397 2.43 4.88 -1.47
CA GLU A 397 2.46 5.03 0.00
C GLU A 397 3.28 6.27 0.43
N LEU A 398 4.47 6.44 -0.16
CA LEU A 398 5.34 7.58 0.10
C LEU A 398 4.78 8.87 -0.51
N GLN A 399 4.07 8.80 -1.64
CA GLN A 399 3.34 9.96 -2.19
C GLN A 399 2.27 10.46 -1.23
N ASN A 400 1.43 9.56 -0.72
CA ASN A 400 0.35 9.88 0.21
C ASN A 400 0.93 10.47 1.50
N SER A 401 1.92 9.79 2.07
CA SER A 401 2.56 10.22 3.31
C SER A 401 3.27 11.58 3.16
N LEU A 402 3.95 11.83 2.03
CA LEU A 402 4.56 13.12 1.72
C LEU A 402 3.52 14.23 1.56
N SER A 403 2.43 13.96 0.83
CA SER A 403 1.33 14.92 0.61
C SER A 403 0.66 15.32 1.92
N SER A 404 0.27 14.33 2.72
CA SER A 404 -0.38 14.57 4.02
C SER A 404 0.52 15.36 4.95
N LEU A 405 1.83 15.08 4.96
CA LEU A 405 2.76 15.81 5.82
C LEU A 405 2.99 17.25 5.34
N ARG A 406 3.12 17.47 4.03
CA ARG A 406 3.18 18.80 3.43
C ARG A 406 1.95 19.64 3.78
N GLN A 407 0.76 19.05 3.70
CA GLN A 407 -0.50 19.72 4.06
C GLN A 407 -0.56 20.03 5.55
N SER A 408 -0.24 19.07 6.42
CA SER A 408 -0.25 19.27 7.88
C SER A 408 0.74 20.36 8.32
N ILE A 409 1.92 20.42 7.71
CA ILE A 409 2.91 21.48 7.97
C ILE A 409 2.37 22.82 7.48
N ALA A 410 1.77 22.88 6.29
CA ALA A 410 1.18 24.10 5.77
C ALA A 410 0.06 24.64 6.67
N GLU A 411 -0.85 23.77 7.14
CA GLU A 411 -1.89 24.11 8.10
C GLU A 411 -1.29 24.64 9.41
N ASN A 412 -0.25 23.98 9.92
CA ASN A 412 0.41 24.37 11.16
C ASN A 412 0.93 25.82 11.12
N PHE A 413 1.41 26.26 9.96
CA PHE A 413 1.94 27.60 9.74
C PHE A 413 0.94 28.56 9.07
N GLY A 414 -0.33 28.17 8.93
CA GLY A 414 -1.37 29.01 8.33
C GLY A 414 -1.12 29.36 6.86
N LEU A 415 -0.44 28.48 6.12
CA LEU A 415 -0.14 28.68 4.70
C LEU A 415 -1.35 28.27 3.84
N PRO A 416 -1.67 29.03 2.79
CA PRO A 416 -2.82 28.72 1.94
C PRO A 416 -2.60 27.46 1.10
N PHE A 417 -3.62 26.66 0.85
CA PHE A 417 -3.45 25.50 -0.03
C PHE A 417 -3.30 25.91 -1.50
N GLY A 418 -2.38 25.22 -2.18
CA GLY A 418 -2.09 25.42 -3.59
C GLY A 418 -1.63 24.12 -4.24
N PRO A 419 -1.50 24.09 -5.58
CA PRO A 419 -1.18 22.89 -6.35
C PRO A 419 0.14 22.21 -5.96
N ASP A 420 1.07 22.94 -5.35
CA ASP A 420 2.34 22.43 -4.81
C ASP A 420 2.21 21.61 -3.51
N LEU A 421 1.06 21.69 -2.83
CA LEU A 421 0.76 20.95 -1.60
C LEU A 421 -0.33 19.88 -1.78
N GLY A 422 -0.96 19.78 -2.95
CA GLY A 422 -2.02 18.82 -3.23
C GLY A 422 -2.93 19.26 -4.38
N PRO A 423 -3.97 18.47 -4.72
CA PRO A 423 -4.87 18.71 -5.85
C PRO A 423 -5.90 19.80 -5.53
N PHE A 424 -5.42 21.02 -5.27
CA PHE A 424 -6.25 22.19 -4.98
C PHE A 424 -6.23 23.14 -6.17
N ASP A 425 -7.39 23.40 -6.76
CA ASP A 425 -7.58 24.52 -7.69
C ASP A 425 -7.51 25.82 -6.89
N SER A 426 -6.33 26.46 -6.84
CA SER A 426 -6.17 27.65 -6.01
C SER A 426 -6.86 28.85 -6.65
N MET A 427 -7.92 29.37 -6.02
CA MET A 427 -8.43 30.73 -6.25
C MET A 427 -7.55 31.83 -5.60
N GLN A 428 -6.41 31.46 -5.02
CA GLN A 428 -5.50 32.39 -4.32
C GLN A 428 -4.29 32.76 -5.18
N ASN A 429 -3.84 34.01 -5.07
CA ASN A 429 -2.68 34.53 -5.79
C ASN A 429 -1.36 34.07 -5.13
N ILE A 430 -1.01 32.79 -5.28
CA ILE A 430 0.26 32.22 -4.81
C ILE A 430 1.30 32.33 -5.94
N GLY A 431 2.41 33.01 -5.67
CA GLY A 431 3.51 33.14 -6.63
C GLY A 431 4.51 31.98 -6.55
N TYR A 432 4.79 31.36 -7.69
CA TYR A 432 5.73 30.23 -7.80
C TYR A 432 7.05 30.62 -8.50
N LEU A 433 8.14 29.95 -8.13
CA LEU A 433 9.43 29.99 -8.81
C LEU A 433 10.06 28.59 -8.73
N PRO A 434 10.85 28.15 -9.72
CA PRO A 434 11.73 27.00 -9.57
C PRO A 434 12.58 27.12 -8.31
N ALA A 435 12.79 26.02 -7.57
CA ALA A 435 13.43 26.06 -6.26
C ALA A 435 14.81 26.74 -6.27
N TYR A 436 15.64 26.50 -7.29
CA TYR A 436 16.96 27.13 -7.44
C TYR A 436 16.89 28.65 -7.65
N LYS A 437 15.80 29.17 -8.24
CA LYS A 437 15.54 30.61 -8.38
C LYS A 437 14.89 31.20 -7.12
N ARG A 438 14.08 30.40 -6.42
CA ARG A 438 13.42 30.84 -5.18
C ARG A 438 14.41 30.96 -4.04
N TYR A 439 15.28 29.99 -3.81
CA TYR A 439 16.24 30.04 -2.72
C TYR A 439 17.44 30.91 -3.08
N SER A 440 17.80 31.83 -2.19
CA SER A 440 18.81 32.87 -2.48
C SER A 440 19.86 33.02 -1.36
N GLY A 441 20.14 31.92 -0.66
CA GLY A 441 21.18 31.87 0.38
C GLY A 441 22.59 31.70 -0.19
N ASN A 442 23.59 31.66 0.69
CA ASN A 442 25.01 31.58 0.31
C ASN A 442 25.36 30.34 -0.55
N ILE A 443 24.69 29.21 -0.34
CA ILE A 443 24.87 28.02 -1.19
C ILE A 443 24.45 28.33 -2.63
N TYR A 444 23.27 28.93 -2.77
CA TYR A 444 22.60 29.17 -4.06
C TYR A 444 23.26 30.30 -4.85
N SER A 445 23.74 31.34 -4.16
CA SER A 445 24.44 32.47 -4.82
C SER A 445 25.82 32.10 -5.37
N LYS A 446 26.34 30.91 -5.07
CA LYS A 446 27.63 30.40 -5.55
C LYS A 446 27.52 29.54 -6.81
N ILE A 447 26.31 29.12 -7.17
CA ILE A 447 26.06 28.29 -8.34
C ILE A 447 25.55 29.22 -9.43
N SER A 448 26.27 29.29 -10.55
CA SER A 448 25.90 30.17 -11.66
C SER A 448 24.66 29.65 -12.38
N GLN A 449 23.94 30.52 -13.11
CA GLN A 449 22.79 30.08 -13.92
C GLN A 449 23.21 29.02 -14.95
N GLU A 450 24.39 29.17 -15.57
CA GLU A 450 24.94 28.20 -16.51
C GLU A 450 25.17 26.82 -15.86
N ASP A 451 25.58 26.79 -14.59
CA ASP A 451 25.80 25.56 -13.84
C ASP A 451 24.49 24.91 -13.39
N TRP A 452 23.47 25.71 -13.06
CA TRP A 452 22.11 25.20 -12.91
C TRP A 452 21.58 24.57 -14.19
N ASP A 453 21.81 25.19 -15.35
CA ASP A 453 21.36 24.66 -16.65
C ASP A 453 22.12 23.38 -17.06
N LYS A 454 23.32 23.13 -16.50
CA LYS A 454 24.05 21.86 -16.67
C LYS A 454 23.39 20.71 -15.90
N LEU A 455 22.74 20.98 -14.78
CA LEU A 455 21.94 19.98 -14.07
C LEU A 455 20.74 19.60 -14.97
N GLY A 456 20.50 18.30 -15.17
CA GLY A 456 19.44 17.81 -16.07
C GLY A 456 19.84 17.65 -17.55
N SER A 457 21.01 18.12 -17.98
CA SER A 457 21.51 17.99 -19.37
C SER A 457 22.05 16.59 -19.76
N GLY A 458 21.81 15.56 -18.93
CA GLY A 458 22.32 14.19 -19.15
C GLY A 458 23.77 13.95 -18.74
N LYS A 459 24.46 14.94 -18.15
CA LYS A 459 25.89 14.90 -17.77
C LYS A 459 26.22 14.14 -16.47
N GLY A 460 25.35 13.24 -16.02
CA GLY A 460 25.62 12.38 -14.87
C GLY A 460 25.50 13.04 -13.49
N TYR A 461 25.09 14.31 -13.35
CA TYR A 461 24.80 14.95 -12.05
C TYR A 461 23.33 15.39 -11.95
N ASP A 462 22.72 15.17 -10.79
CA ASP A 462 21.41 15.74 -10.41
C ASP A 462 21.50 16.32 -8.99
N LEU A 463 20.55 17.19 -8.63
CA LEU A 463 20.54 17.88 -7.35
C LEU A 463 19.17 17.85 -6.68
N ILE A 464 19.18 17.54 -5.39
CA ILE A 464 17.98 17.53 -4.54
C ILE A 464 18.15 18.50 -3.38
N ILE A 465 17.05 19.19 -3.07
CA ILE A 465 16.99 20.15 -1.97
C ILE A 465 16.14 19.57 -0.85
N ILE A 466 16.73 19.46 0.34
CA ILE A 466 16.00 19.12 1.57
C ILE A 466 15.34 20.38 2.09
N SER A 467 14.02 20.41 2.11
CA SER A 467 13.22 21.59 2.39
C SER A 467 12.42 21.45 3.68
N ALA A 468 12.34 22.53 4.48
CA ALA A 468 11.54 22.55 5.69
C ALA A 468 10.03 22.36 5.42
N LEU A 469 9.47 22.99 4.38
CA LEU A 469 8.03 22.88 4.05
C LEU A 469 7.73 21.62 3.25
N TYR A 470 8.50 21.37 2.19
CA TYR A 470 8.25 20.29 1.25
C TYR A 470 8.93 18.94 1.57
N GLY A 471 9.80 18.91 2.58
CA GLY A 471 10.61 17.74 2.91
C GLY A 471 11.79 17.55 1.95
N LEU A 472 11.51 17.14 0.73
CA LEU A 472 12.48 16.92 -0.34
C LEU A 472 11.86 17.33 -1.67
N ILE A 473 12.59 18.09 -2.49
CA ILE A 473 12.17 18.58 -3.81
C ILE A 473 13.35 18.55 -4.79
N PHE A 474 13.04 18.51 -6.09
CA PHE A 474 14.06 18.72 -7.11
C PHE A 474 14.45 20.19 -7.17
N TRP A 475 15.66 20.45 -7.68
CA TRP A 475 16.21 21.80 -7.78
C TRP A 475 15.39 22.72 -8.69
N ASP A 476 14.69 22.17 -9.67
CA ASP A 476 13.84 22.86 -10.65
C ASP A 476 12.34 22.83 -10.30
N GLU A 477 11.95 22.17 -9.20
CA GLU A 477 10.54 22.03 -8.80
C GLU A 477 9.93 23.40 -8.44
N PRO A 478 8.71 23.73 -8.92
CA PRO A 478 8.06 25.01 -8.61
C PRO A 478 7.65 25.10 -7.13
N ILE A 479 8.13 26.13 -6.43
CA ILE A 479 7.80 26.35 -5.02
C ILE A 479 7.33 27.77 -4.72
N ARG A 480 6.42 27.87 -3.74
CA ARG A 480 5.96 29.14 -3.18
C ARG A 480 7.03 29.85 -2.35
N ASN A 481 6.79 31.12 -2.05
CA ASN A 481 7.50 31.81 -0.98
C ASN A 481 6.91 31.46 0.39
N TYR A 482 7.74 31.00 1.34
CA TYR A 482 7.31 30.58 2.68
C TYR A 482 8.40 30.85 3.73
N ASN A 483 8.02 30.98 5.00
CA ASN A 483 8.94 31.25 6.11
C ASN A 483 8.91 30.14 7.17
N VAL A 484 9.40 28.95 6.80
CA VAL A 484 9.46 27.76 7.66
C VAL A 484 10.89 27.23 7.74
N THR A 485 11.32 26.78 8.92
CA THR A 485 12.68 26.25 9.19
C THR A 485 12.63 24.92 9.94
N MET A 486 13.63 24.07 9.75
CA MET A 486 13.73 22.74 10.40
C MET A 486 13.74 22.78 11.94
N LYS A 487 14.05 23.93 12.54
CA LYS A 487 14.13 24.13 14.01
C LYS A 487 12.82 24.50 14.66
N GLN A 488 11.83 24.96 13.88
CA GLN A 488 10.55 25.39 14.42
C GLN A 488 9.79 24.23 15.08
N THR A 489 9.03 24.56 16.11
CA THR A 489 8.19 23.62 16.86
C THR A 489 6.78 23.67 16.31
N LEU A 490 6.23 22.50 15.99
CA LEU A 490 4.84 22.32 15.55
C LEU A 490 3.88 22.43 16.75
N ASN A 491 2.58 22.55 16.50
CA ASN A 491 1.55 22.68 17.56
C ASN A 491 1.52 21.47 18.52
N ASN A 492 2.04 20.33 18.08
CA ASN A 492 2.15 19.11 18.86
C ASN A 492 3.42 19.07 19.76
N GLY A 493 4.22 20.14 19.79
CA GLY A 493 5.42 20.26 20.63
C GLY A 493 6.70 19.64 20.04
N TYR A 494 6.62 18.95 18.89
CA TYR A 494 7.78 18.38 18.23
C TYR A 494 8.46 19.38 17.27
N LYS A 495 9.78 19.28 17.14
CA LYS A 495 10.52 20.05 16.12
C LYS A 495 10.23 19.49 14.73
N LEU A 496 10.18 20.37 13.73
CA LEU A 496 9.91 20.01 12.35
C LEU A 496 10.88 18.94 11.79
N LYS A 497 12.18 19.05 12.10
CA LYS A 497 13.17 18.02 11.76
C LYS A 497 12.85 16.63 12.31
N THR A 498 12.26 16.56 13.51
CA THR A 498 11.86 15.29 14.15
C THR A 498 10.66 14.71 13.43
N ASN A 499 9.74 15.56 12.98
CA ASN A 499 8.57 15.14 12.22
C ASN A 499 8.97 14.60 10.83
N TRP A 500 9.95 15.22 10.17
CA TRP A 500 10.49 14.75 8.89
C TRP A 500 11.29 13.45 8.99
N LYS A 501 11.95 13.18 10.12
CA LYS A 501 12.78 11.99 10.34
C LYS A 501 12.07 10.67 10.08
N TYR A 502 10.75 10.62 10.25
CA TYR A 502 9.96 9.41 10.04
C TYR A 502 9.88 8.99 8.57
N ILE A 503 9.91 9.95 7.63
CA ILE A 503 9.59 9.71 6.22
C ILE A 503 10.72 10.07 5.25
N LEU A 504 11.47 11.15 5.50
CA LEU A 504 12.49 11.60 4.55
C LEU A 504 13.59 10.57 4.25
N PRO A 505 14.04 9.74 5.23
CA PRO A 505 15.00 8.69 4.93
C PRO A 505 14.51 7.70 3.85
N GLN A 506 13.22 7.35 3.90
CA GLN A 506 12.59 6.40 2.99
C GLN A 506 12.40 7.01 1.60
N ILE A 507 11.94 8.27 1.56
CA ILE A 507 11.78 9.05 0.32
C ILE A 507 13.12 9.20 -0.39
N LEU A 508 14.16 9.66 0.31
CA LEU A 508 15.47 9.84 -0.30
C LEU A 508 16.06 8.52 -0.80
N ALA A 509 15.95 7.44 0.00
CA ALA A 509 16.41 6.12 -0.42
C ALA A 509 15.65 5.62 -1.67
N SER A 510 14.33 5.83 -1.72
CA SER A 510 13.51 5.50 -2.89
C SER A 510 13.97 6.26 -4.13
N ILE A 511 14.17 7.59 -4.03
CA ILE A 511 14.68 8.40 -5.14
C ILE A 511 16.06 7.96 -5.59
N ILE A 512 16.97 7.65 -4.65
CA ILE A 512 18.33 7.17 -4.95
C ILE A 512 18.27 5.90 -5.81
N LYS A 513 17.48 4.91 -5.37
CA LYS A 513 17.34 3.62 -6.04
C LYS A 513 16.64 3.75 -7.39
N THR A 514 15.48 4.43 -7.43
CA THR A 514 14.65 4.56 -8.63
C THR A 514 15.36 5.30 -9.77
N ASN A 515 16.27 6.22 -9.46
CA ASN A 515 16.97 7.01 -10.48
C ASN A 515 18.38 6.49 -10.80
N GLY A 516 18.80 5.36 -10.21
CA GLY A 516 20.07 4.69 -10.50
C GLY A 516 21.32 5.49 -10.10
N TYR A 517 21.27 6.24 -9.00
CA TYR A 517 22.44 6.98 -8.53
C TYR A 517 23.47 6.03 -7.90
N SER A 518 24.69 6.01 -8.42
CA SER A 518 25.80 5.23 -7.87
C SER A 518 26.63 6.01 -6.85
N LYS A 519 26.49 7.34 -6.82
CA LYS A 519 27.20 8.23 -5.89
C LYS A 519 26.29 9.30 -5.32
N VAL A 520 26.45 9.63 -4.04
CA VAL A 520 25.71 10.69 -3.35
C VAL A 520 26.68 11.60 -2.60
N HIS A 521 26.70 12.89 -2.93
CA HIS A 521 27.37 13.93 -2.15
C HIS A 521 26.37 14.58 -1.20
N GLU A 522 26.57 14.40 0.11
CA GLU A 522 25.73 14.99 1.15
C GLU A 522 26.39 16.25 1.73
N LEU A 523 25.87 17.43 1.37
CA LEU A 523 26.33 18.74 1.83
C LEU A 523 25.31 19.40 2.77
N LEU A 524 24.85 18.67 3.78
CA LEU A 524 23.82 19.13 4.71
C LEU A 524 24.40 19.80 5.96
N SER A 525 23.63 20.70 6.56
CA SER A 525 23.87 21.14 7.94
C SER A 525 23.24 20.17 8.94
N THR A 526 23.60 20.28 10.22
CA THR A 526 23.21 19.32 11.28
C THR A 526 21.71 19.08 11.35
N ASP A 527 20.87 20.12 11.33
CA ASP A 527 19.42 19.96 11.46
C ASP A 527 18.79 19.20 10.28
N TYR A 528 19.32 19.40 9.05
CA TYR A 528 18.84 18.71 7.87
C TYR A 528 19.37 17.27 7.81
N ARG A 529 20.61 17.05 8.25
CA ARG A 529 21.19 15.72 8.37
C ARG A 529 20.43 14.86 9.40
N GLU A 530 20.04 15.45 10.53
CA GLU A 530 19.18 14.78 11.53
C GLU A 530 17.84 14.34 10.94
N ALA A 531 17.22 15.16 10.08
CA ALA A 531 15.96 14.83 9.40
C ALA A 531 16.08 13.66 8.42
N LEU A 532 17.30 13.34 7.95
CA LEU A 532 17.58 12.21 7.08
C LEU A 532 18.19 11.00 7.79
N GLN A 533 18.32 11.05 9.12
CA GLN A 533 18.99 9.99 9.86
C GLN A 533 18.35 8.63 9.56
N GLY A 534 19.11 7.73 8.92
CA GLY A 534 18.68 6.37 8.58
C GLY A 534 18.77 6.03 7.09
N TYR A 535 18.76 7.02 6.17
CA TYR A 535 18.67 6.70 4.72
C TYR A 535 19.86 5.88 4.22
N ARG A 536 21.07 6.16 4.73
CA ARG A 536 22.29 5.43 4.38
C ARG A 536 22.21 3.95 4.72
N GLN A 537 21.50 3.60 5.79
CA GLN A 537 21.29 2.20 6.17
C GLN A 537 20.33 1.50 5.20
N ILE A 538 19.34 2.23 4.67
CA ILE A 538 18.37 1.71 3.69
C ILE A 538 19.05 1.40 2.34
N ILE A 539 20.08 2.16 1.97
CA ILE A 539 20.80 2.01 0.69
C ILE A 539 22.13 1.23 0.78
N ARG A 540 22.50 0.73 1.97
CA ARG A 540 23.84 0.18 2.26
C ARG A 540 24.28 -0.93 1.32
N ASN A 541 23.34 -1.78 0.89
CA ASN A 541 23.62 -2.95 0.08
C ASN A 541 23.38 -2.71 -1.43
N ASP A 542 23.09 -1.48 -1.83
CA ASP A 542 22.73 -1.13 -3.21
C ASP A 542 23.94 -0.66 -4.05
N GLY A 543 25.16 -0.77 -3.53
CA GLY A 543 26.37 -0.36 -4.24
C GLY A 543 26.54 1.16 -4.41
N VAL A 544 25.80 1.96 -3.62
CA VAL A 544 25.84 3.43 -3.68
C VAL A 544 26.95 3.98 -2.78
N GLU A 545 27.89 4.74 -3.36
CA GLU A 545 28.92 5.46 -2.62
C GLU A 545 28.34 6.75 -2.02
N VAL A 546 28.40 6.92 -0.70
CA VAL A 546 27.92 8.13 -0.02
C VAL A 546 29.10 8.91 0.55
N ILE A 547 29.32 10.11 0.02
CA ILE A 547 30.37 11.04 0.45
C ILE A 547 29.72 12.13 1.29
N VAL A 548 30.06 12.15 2.58
CA VAL A 548 29.52 13.11 3.54
C VAL A 548 30.53 14.21 3.74
N GLN A 549 30.17 15.43 3.34
CA GLN A 549 31.06 16.58 3.48
C GLN A 549 30.65 17.38 4.71
N ASP A 550 31.39 17.19 5.80
CA ASP A 550 31.16 17.93 7.03
C ASP A 550 31.94 19.25 7.04
N LEU A 551 31.25 20.34 6.75
CA LEU A 551 31.81 21.69 6.71
C LEU A 551 31.54 22.45 8.02
N SER A 552 31.38 21.73 9.13
CA SER A 552 31.02 22.28 10.44
C SER A 552 32.11 23.17 11.02
N GLU A 553 33.38 22.91 10.67
CA GLU A 553 34.57 23.69 11.04
C GLU A 553 34.49 25.17 10.62
N TYR A 554 33.83 25.47 9.50
CA TYR A 554 33.68 26.84 8.99
C TYR A 554 32.57 27.65 9.69
N ARG A 555 31.85 27.07 10.66
CA ARG A 555 30.79 27.73 11.44
C ARG A 555 29.80 28.51 10.56
N SER A 556 29.74 29.85 10.69
CA SER A 556 28.87 30.74 9.90
C SER A 556 29.23 30.80 8.41
N GLY A 557 30.46 30.45 8.05
CA GLY A 557 30.92 30.35 6.66
C GLY A 557 30.59 29.02 5.99
N SER A 558 30.04 28.03 6.71
CA SER A 558 29.82 26.68 6.18
C SER A 558 28.93 26.65 4.92
N ASP A 559 27.91 27.50 4.84
CA ASP A 559 27.04 27.59 3.65
C ASP A 559 27.74 28.22 2.42
N TYR A 560 28.73 29.08 2.64
CA TYR A 560 29.55 29.61 1.55
C TYR A 560 30.36 28.48 0.89
N TYR A 561 31.09 27.72 1.71
CA TYR A 561 31.92 26.62 1.22
C TYR A 561 31.09 25.46 0.67
N ARG A 562 29.90 25.17 1.23
CA ARG A 562 28.94 24.24 0.61
C ARG A 562 28.60 24.65 -0.82
N GLY A 563 28.34 25.93 -1.05
CA GLY A 563 28.06 26.47 -2.39
C GLY A 563 29.23 26.29 -3.35
N GLU A 564 30.45 26.61 -2.91
CA GLU A 564 31.65 26.38 -3.74
C GLU A 564 31.88 24.90 -4.06
N THR A 565 31.68 24.01 -3.09
CA THR A 565 31.83 22.57 -3.33
C THR A 565 30.79 22.05 -4.30
N VAL A 566 29.52 22.46 -4.19
CA VAL A 566 28.47 22.11 -5.17
C VAL A 566 28.86 22.59 -6.56
N ASN A 567 29.32 23.84 -6.68
CA ASN A 567 29.73 24.39 -7.96
C ASN A 567 30.91 23.62 -8.58
N ASN A 568 31.91 23.25 -7.78
CA ASN A 568 33.04 22.44 -8.23
C ASN A 568 32.61 21.03 -8.68
N LEU A 569 31.68 20.39 -7.94
CA LEU A 569 31.11 19.09 -8.32
C LEU A 569 30.39 19.16 -9.67
N ILE A 570 29.56 20.18 -9.89
CA ILE A 570 28.83 20.39 -11.16
C ILE A 570 29.82 20.61 -12.32
N LEU A 571 30.92 21.32 -12.06
CA LEU A 571 31.98 21.58 -13.06
C LEU A 571 32.92 20.38 -13.29
N GLY A 572 32.75 19.26 -12.58
CA GLY A 572 33.64 18.09 -12.66
C GLY A 572 35.05 18.36 -12.16
N ARG A 573 35.26 19.43 -11.39
CA ARG A 573 36.55 19.75 -10.76
C ARG A 573 36.63 18.93 -9.46
N GLN A 574 37.54 17.95 -9.41
CA GLN A 574 37.72 17.15 -8.20
C GLN A 574 38.01 18.08 -7.00
N SER A 575 37.26 17.87 -5.91
CA SER A 575 37.45 18.52 -4.61
C SER A 575 38.51 17.80 -3.79
#